data_AF-A0A3D5FLR0-F1
#
_entry.id   AF-A0A3D5FLR0-F1
#
_cell.length_a   1.000
_cell.length_b   1.000
_cell.length_c   1.000
_cell.angle_alpha   90.00
_cell.angle_beta   90.00
_cell.angle_gamma   90.00
#
_symmetry.space_group_name_H-M   'P 1'
#
loop_
_entity.id
_entity.type
_entity.pdbx_description
1 polymer ?
#
loop_
_entity_poly.entity_id
_entity_poly.type
_entity_poly.pdbx_seq_one_letter_code
_entity_poly.pdbx_strand_id
1 'polypeptide(L)'
;MRQPKNARKNDRSAGKVLPVALYCPPARMLTLQDCRMSRRPFTVNQANAMLPTLEEIFERLDSHRATWTQHHERLQMLDAMWGDAVEEPRNPDHEEFLGERSQLQEASEAIEQVVKRDLFGQGLCLPSGGLEHGIVDFPTTLEGRWVYLCWRRGEIRITHWHEIDGGFCGRQELMDEHVIGMGRMDEDVPDDSVIDIPPIESPPDDDVR
;
A
#
# COMPACT_ATOMS: atom_id res chain seq x y z
N MET A 1 10.64 -25.31 -60.73
CA MET A 1 10.10 -26.24 -59.72
C MET A 1 10.58 -25.80 -58.35
N ARG A 2 9.64 -25.40 -57.48
CA ARG A 2 9.68 -25.30 -56.01
C ARG A 2 10.83 -24.53 -55.35
N GLN A 3 10.55 -23.28 -54.98
CA GLN A 3 10.95 -22.77 -53.65
C GLN A 3 10.23 -23.60 -52.56
N PRO A 4 10.89 -23.82 -51.41
CA PRO A 4 10.37 -23.24 -50.16
C PRO A 4 11.51 -22.91 -49.17
N LYS A 5 11.36 -22.19 -48.05
CA LYS A 5 10.34 -21.30 -47.46
C LYS A 5 11.08 -20.66 -46.28
N ASN A 6 10.94 -19.35 -46.14
CA ASN A 6 11.11 -18.54 -44.94
C ASN A 6 11.43 -19.30 -43.64
N ALA A 7 12.70 -19.25 -43.22
CA ALA A 7 13.06 -19.45 -41.83
C ALA A 7 12.51 -18.27 -41.03
N ARG A 8 11.37 -18.49 -40.37
CA ARG A 8 10.84 -17.57 -39.37
C ARG A 8 11.89 -17.45 -38.26
N LYS A 9 12.43 -16.24 -38.08
CA LYS A 9 13.09 -15.83 -36.84
C LYS A 9 12.08 -16.06 -35.71
N ASN A 10 12.27 -17.11 -34.93
CA ASN A 10 11.62 -17.25 -33.64
C ASN A 10 12.33 -16.26 -32.71
N ASP A 11 11.79 -15.06 -32.65
CA ASP A 11 11.95 -14.17 -31.51
C ASP A 11 11.22 -14.83 -30.33
N ARG A 12 11.90 -15.75 -29.65
CA ARG A 12 11.44 -16.33 -28.37
C ARG A 12 12.30 -15.74 -27.27
N SER A 13 12.09 -14.46 -27.05
CA SER A 13 12.53 -13.74 -25.87
C SER A 13 11.54 -14.03 -24.73
N ALA A 14 11.51 -15.25 -24.21
CA ALA A 14 10.68 -15.61 -23.05
C ALA A 14 11.52 -16.49 -22.13
N GLY A 15 11.79 -16.01 -20.92
CA GLY A 15 12.53 -16.77 -19.91
C GLY A 15 13.72 -16.08 -19.27
N LYS A 16 13.87 -14.74 -19.33
CA LYS A 16 14.79 -14.10 -18.39
C LYS A 16 14.20 -14.24 -16.99
N VAL A 17 14.83 -15.05 -16.15
CA VAL A 17 14.62 -15.01 -14.69
C VAL A 17 14.89 -13.58 -14.28
N LEU A 18 13.83 -12.80 -14.07
CA LEU A 18 13.91 -11.37 -13.80
C LEU A 18 14.64 -11.17 -12.47
N PRO A 19 15.47 -10.13 -12.31
CA PRO A 19 16.16 -9.90 -11.04
C PRO A 19 15.17 -9.68 -9.89
N VAL A 20 15.55 -10.13 -8.69
CA VAL A 20 14.86 -9.94 -7.39
C VAL A 20 14.23 -8.55 -7.24
N ALA A 21 14.91 -7.52 -7.76
CA ALA A 21 14.50 -6.11 -7.66
C ALA A 21 13.23 -5.73 -8.48
N LEU A 22 12.66 -6.64 -9.27
CA LEU A 22 11.51 -6.35 -10.15
C LEU A 22 10.21 -7.07 -9.76
N TYR A 23 10.22 -7.85 -8.68
CA TYR A 23 9.05 -8.63 -8.25
C TYR A 23 8.35 -8.06 -7.01
N CYS A 24 8.34 -6.74 -6.88
CA CYS A 24 7.11 -6.11 -6.40
C CYS A 24 6.06 -6.38 -7.49
N PRO A 25 4.99 -7.16 -7.22
CA PRO A 25 4.02 -7.56 -8.24
C PRO A 25 3.54 -6.32 -9.03
N PRO A 26 3.59 -6.34 -10.37
CA PRO A 26 3.05 -5.24 -11.15
C PRO A 26 1.54 -5.36 -11.14
N ALA A 27 0.86 -4.58 -10.29
CA ALA A 27 -0.32 -3.80 -10.67
C ALA A 27 -1.13 -3.35 -9.44
N ARG A 28 -1.33 -2.03 -9.35
CA ARG A 28 -2.35 -1.35 -8.55
C ARG A 28 -2.28 -1.63 -7.05
N MET A 29 -1.10 -1.47 -6.48
CA MET A 29 -1.02 -0.97 -5.10
C MET A 29 -1.78 0.35 -5.08
N LEU A 30 -2.84 0.44 -4.27
CA LEU A 30 -3.65 1.65 -4.14
C LEU A 30 -2.70 2.83 -3.96
N THR A 31 -2.78 3.77 -4.88
CA THR A 31 -1.94 4.95 -4.84
C THR A 31 -2.34 5.78 -3.62
N LEU A 32 -1.48 6.69 -3.17
CA LEU A 32 -1.85 7.66 -2.12
C LEU A 32 -3.22 8.31 -2.42
N GLN A 33 -3.50 8.60 -3.69
CA GLN A 33 -4.77 9.13 -4.17
C GLN A 33 -5.99 8.24 -3.86
N ASP A 34 -5.87 6.91 -3.87
CA ASP A 34 -7.01 6.00 -3.68
C ASP A 34 -7.42 5.85 -2.21
N CYS A 35 -6.46 5.94 -1.28
CA CYS A 35 -6.75 5.96 0.15
C CYS A 35 -7.56 7.18 0.60
N ARG A 36 -7.32 8.30 -0.07
CA ARG A 36 -7.83 9.64 0.23
C ARG A 36 -9.35 9.74 0.16
N MET A 37 -9.97 8.88 -0.66
CA MET A 37 -11.38 9.02 -1.07
C MET A 37 -12.34 8.06 -0.35
N SER A 38 -11.87 7.22 0.58
CA SER A 38 -12.71 6.14 1.12
C SER A 38 -12.76 5.99 2.65
N ARG A 39 -12.01 6.76 3.45
CA ARG A 39 -11.89 6.46 4.90
C ARG A 39 -11.78 7.68 5.81
N ARG A 40 -12.15 7.49 7.08
CA ARG A 40 -12.06 8.48 8.16
C ARG A 40 -10.59 8.85 8.43
N PRO A 41 -10.30 10.10 8.79
CA PRO A 41 -8.93 10.52 9.08
C PRO A 41 -8.45 9.87 10.38
N PHE A 42 -7.17 9.45 10.39
CA PHE A 42 -6.53 8.93 11.58
C PHE A 42 -6.07 10.07 12.50
N THR A 43 -6.24 9.91 13.80
CA THR A 43 -5.53 10.76 14.77
C THR A 43 -4.10 10.26 14.98
N VAL A 44 -3.19 11.13 15.41
CA VAL A 44 -1.80 10.74 15.70
C VAL A 44 -1.73 9.65 16.77
N ASN A 45 -2.61 9.69 17.77
CA ASN A 45 -2.69 8.66 18.80
C ASN A 45 -3.17 7.32 18.25
N GLN A 46 -4.17 7.31 17.36
CA GLN A 46 -4.62 6.08 16.69
C GLN A 46 -3.49 5.49 15.84
N ALA A 47 -2.81 6.33 15.06
CA ALA A 47 -1.74 5.88 14.19
C ALA A 47 -0.54 5.33 15.00
N ASN A 48 -0.18 5.97 16.12
CA ASN A 48 0.83 5.44 17.06
C ASN A 48 0.41 4.11 17.71
N ALA A 49 -0.88 3.95 18.03
CA ALA A 49 -1.40 2.70 18.60
C ALA A 49 -1.35 1.52 17.62
N MET A 50 -1.31 1.79 16.32
CA MET A 50 -1.23 0.76 15.27
C MET A 50 0.21 0.27 15.00
N LEU A 51 1.24 0.99 15.48
CA LEU A 51 2.63 0.64 15.19
C LEU A 51 3.04 -0.78 15.62
N PRO A 52 2.64 -1.29 16.79
CA PRO A 52 2.95 -2.68 17.16
C PRO A 52 2.35 -3.70 16.20
N THR A 53 1.12 -3.49 15.74
CA THR A 53 0.46 -4.34 14.75
C THR A 53 1.14 -4.22 13.39
N LEU A 54 1.62 -3.03 13.01
CA LEU A 54 2.36 -2.85 11.77
C LEU A 54 3.68 -3.59 11.79
N GLU A 55 4.44 -3.55 12.88
CA GLU A 55 5.67 -4.33 13.01
C GLU A 55 5.40 -5.83 12.83
N GLU A 56 4.34 -6.38 13.44
CA GLU A 56 3.94 -7.78 13.25
C GLU A 56 3.58 -8.09 11.79
N ILE A 57 2.88 -7.19 11.11
CA ILE A 57 2.58 -7.33 9.67
C ILE A 57 3.87 -7.35 8.85
N PHE A 58 4.82 -6.45 9.15
CA PHE A 58 6.10 -6.41 8.46
C PHE A 58 6.97 -7.64 8.74
N GLU A 59 6.97 -8.19 9.95
CA GLU A 59 7.65 -9.45 10.26
C GLU A 59 7.09 -10.63 9.46
N ARG A 60 5.76 -10.68 9.30
CA ARG A 60 5.10 -11.67 8.44
C ARG A 60 5.48 -11.47 6.97
N LEU A 61 5.52 -10.23 6.49
CA LEU A 61 5.96 -9.90 5.12
C LEU A 61 7.42 -10.30 4.89
N ASP A 62 8.31 -10.03 5.83
CA ASP A 62 9.72 -10.42 5.76
C ASP A 62 9.87 -11.93 5.66
N SER A 63 9.07 -12.67 6.43
CA SER A 63 9.07 -14.13 6.39
C SER A 63 8.69 -14.64 4.99
N HIS A 64 7.62 -14.10 4.40
CA HIS A 64 7.24 -14.47 3.03
C HIS A 64 8.26 -14.03 1.98
N ARG A 65 8.90 -12.87 2.15
CA ARG A 65 10.00 -12.39 1.28
C ARG A 65 11.23 -13.26 1.35
N ALA A 66 11.57 -13.78 2.54
CA ALA A 66 12.66 -14.72 2.71
C ALA A 66 12.39 -16.03 1.95
N THR A 67 11.18 -16.58 2.10
CA THR A 67 10.73 -17.76 1.32
C THR A 67 10.79 -17.49 -0.18
N TRP A 68 10.26 -16.35 -0.63
CA TRP A 68 10.30 -15.96 -2.03
C TRP A 68 11.74 -15.88 -2.57
N THR A 69 12.63 -15.21 -1.82
CA THR A 69 14.05 -15.06 -2.19
C THR A 69 14.73 -16.42 -2.31
N GLN A 70 14.49 -17.33 -1.37
CA GLN A 70 15.05 -18.68 -1.39
C GLN A 70 14.66 -19.46 -2.65
N HIS A 71 13.37 -19.46 -3.01
CA HIS A 71 12.89 -20.16 -4.21
C HIS A 71 13.39 -19.48 -5.49
N HIS A 72 13.49 -18.15 -5.47
CA HIS A 72 14.02 -17.39 -6.59
C HIS A 72 15.50 -17.70 -6.86
N GLU A 73 16.32 -17.78 -5.81
CA GLU A 73 17.73 -18.17 -5.91
C GLU A 73 17.89 -19.59 -6.47
N ARG A 74 17.04 -20.55 -6.06
CA ARG A 74 17.01 -21.90 -6.65
C ARG A 74 16.69 -21.88 -8.13
N LEU A 75 15.69 -21.12 -8.55
CA LEU A 75 15.36 -20.98 -9.97
C LEU A 75 16.52 -20.36 -10.78
N GLN A 76 17.23 -19.38 -10.23
CA GLN A 76 18.43 -18.83 -10.88
C GLN A 76 19.54 -19.88 -11.05
N MET A 77 19.73 -20.77 -10.08
CA MET A 77 20.70 -21.87 -10.21
C MET A 77 20.30 -22.85 -11.31
N LEU A 78 19.02 -23.22 -11.37
CA LEU A 78 18.48 -24.10 -12.42
C LEU A 78 18.60 -23.48 -13.82
N ASP A 79 18.30 -22.18 -13.94
CA ASP A 79 18.49 -21.41 -15.17
C ASP A 79 19.98 -21.33 -15.57
N ALA A 80 20.89 -21.14 -14.62
CA ALA A 80 22.32 -21.14 -14.90
C ALA A 80 22.85 -22.52 -15.35
N MET A 81 22.26 -23.61 -14.87
CA MET A 81 22.66 -24.98 -15.21
C MET A 81 22.12 -25.44 -16.57
N TRP A 82 20.85 -25.14 -16.85
CA TRP A 82 20.13 -25.73 -17.97
C TRP A 82 19.61 -24.70 -18.98
N GLY A 83 19.53 -23.42 -18.61
CA GLY A 83 18.83 -22.38 -19.36
C GLY A 83 17.40 -22.81 -19.70
N ASP A 84 16.96 -22.48 -20.90
CA ASP A 84 15.62 -22.82 -21.40
C ASP A 84 15.33 -24.34 -21.40
N ALA A 85 16.37 -25.19 -21.37
CA ALA A 85 16.19 -26.64 -21.38
C ALA A 85 15.56 -27.17 -20.08
N VAL A 86 15.55 -26.40 -18.98
CA VAL A 86 14.87 -26.78 -17.74
C VAL A 86 13.34 -26.83 -17.90
N GLU A 87 12.79 -26.09 -18.86
CA GLU A 87 11.36 -26.10 -19.16
C GLU A 87 10.93 -27.33 -19.96
N GLU A 88 11.86 -28.13 -20.47
CA GLU A 88 11.55 -29.34 -21.21
C GLU A 88 11.17 -30.49 -20.27
N PRO A 89 10.04 -31.21 -20.49
CA PRO A 89 9.62 -32.33 -19.63
C PRO A 89 10.58 -33.52 -19.53
N ARG A 90 11.62 -33.54 -20.38
CA ARG A 90 12.66 -34.59 -20.38
C ARG A 90 13.87 -34.22 -19.53
N ASN A 91 13.97 -32.98 -19.07
CA ASN A 91 15.04 -32.53 -18.21
C ASN A 91 14.90 -33.22 -16.83
N PRO A 92 16.00 -33.77 -16.26
CA PRO A 92 15.95 -34.41 -14.94
C PRO A 92 15.44 -33.47 -13.83
N ASP A 93 15.69 -32.17 -13.95
CA ASP A 93 15.35 -31.17 -12.93
C ASP A 93 14.06 -30.39 -13.27
N HIS A 94 13.30 -30.85 -14.27
CA HIS A 94 12.04 -30.21 -14.69
C HIS A 94 11.00 -30.15 -13.57
N GLU A 95 10.85 -31.23 -12.80
CA GLU A 95 9.89 -31.27 -11.68
C GLU A 95 10.30 -30.30 -10.56
N GLU A 96 11.60 -30.18 -10.28
CA GLU A 96 12.12 -29.21 -9.31
C GLU A 96 11.82 -27.77 -9.78
N PHE A 97 12.12 -27.45 -11.04
CA PHE A 97 11.79 -26.14 -11.62
C PHE A 97 10.32 -25.78 -11.50
N LEU A 98 9.41 -26.71 -11.81
CA LEU A 98 7.96 -26.48 -11.66
C LEU A 98 7.57 -26.26 -10.19
N GLY A 99 8.14 -27.06 -9.28
CA GLY A 99 7.92 -26.93 -7.85
C GLY A 99 8.36 -25.56 -7.32
N GLU A 100 9.58 -25.15 -7.64
CA GLU A 100 10.15 -23.86 -7.23
C GLU A 100 9.34 -22.68 -7.83
N ARG A 101 8.87 -22.80 -9.08
CA ARG A 101 7.96 -21.80 -9.67
C ARG A 101 6.62 -21.71 -8.95
N SER A 102 6.03 -22.84 -8.58
CA SER A 102 4.77 -22.87 -7.80
C SER A 102 4.97 -22.18 -6.46
N GLN A 103 6.04 -22.52 -5.73
CA GLN A 103 6.33 -21.94 -4.43
C GLN A 103 6.59 -20.43 -4.51
N LEU A 104 7.27 -19.98 -5.56
CA LEU A 104 7.49 -18.55 -5.80
C LEU A 104 6.17 -17.82 -6.07
N GLN A 105 5.26 -18.43 -6.84
CA GLN A 105 3.91 -17.89 -7.05
C GLN A 105 3.12 -17.83 -5.74
N GLU A 106 3.10 -18.92 -4.96
CA GLU A 106 2.40 -18.99 -3.67
C GLU A 106 2.92 -17.94 -2.67
N ALA A 107 4.25 -17.78 -2.57
CA ALA A 107 4.85 -16.74 -1.74
C ALA A 107 4.48 -15.32 -2.21
N SER A 108 4.40 -15.10 -3.52
CA SER A 108 3.98 -13.81 -4.09
C SER A 108 2.52 -13.50 -3.74
N GLU A 109 1.64 -14.48 -3.90
CA GLU A 109 0.21 -14.36 -3.56
C GLU A 109 0.02 -14.13 -2.05
N ALA A 110 0.80 -14.80 -1.21
CA ALA A 110 0.77 -14.60 0.24
C ALA A 110 1.15 -13.16 0.62
N ILE A 111 2.22 -12.61 0.04
CA ILE A 111 2.62 -11.20 0.25
C ILE A 111 1.49 -10.26 -0.15
N GLU A 112 0.91 -10.46 -1.33
CA GLU A 112 -0.18 -9.62 -1.84
C GLU A 112 -1.41 -9.67 -0.92
N GLN A 113 -1.76 -10.86 -0.41
CA GLN A 113 -2.87 -11.03 0.52
C GLN A 113 -2.62 -10.32 1.86
N VAL A 114 -1.41 -10.41 2.41
CA VAL A 114 -1.05 -9.70 3.64
C VAL A 114 -1.18 -8.20 3.44
N VAL A 115 -0.64 -7.65 2.34
CA VAL A 115 -0.75 -6.22 2.04
C VAL A 115 -2.21 -5.80 1.88
N LYS A 116 -3.00 -6.52 1.09
CA LYS A 116 -4.41 -6.18 0.85
C LYS A 116 -5.27 -6.26 2.10
N ARG A 117 -5.14 -7.35 2.87
CA ARG A 117 -6.00 -7.60 4.04
C ARG A 117 -5.55 -6.79 5.25
N ASP A 118 -4.26 -6.82 5.55
CA ASP A 118 -3.74 -6.35 6.83
C ASP A 118 -3.32 -4.87 6.77
N LEU A 119 -2.91 -4.34 5.60
CA LEU A 119 -2.59 -2.92 5.44
C LEU A 119 -3.76 -2.14 4.83
N PHE A 120 -4.18 -2.48 3.60
CA PHE A 120 -5.27 -1.76 2.94
C PHE A 120 -6.63 -1.98 3.61
N GLY A 121 -6.86 -3.17 4.18
CA GLY A 121 -8.06 -3.44 4.99
C GLY A 121 -8.17 -2.52 6.21
N GLN A 122 -7.04 -2.07 6.76
CA GLN A 122 -6.99 -1.11 7.87
C GLN A 122 -7.07 0.35 7.40
N GLY A 123 -6.95 0.63 6.10
CA GLY A 123 -7.01 1.99 5.55
C GLY A 123 -5.65 2.70 5.51
N LEU A 124 -4.57 1.93 5.61
CA LEU A 124 -3.21 2.40 5.48
C LEU A 124 -2.81 2.51 4.03
N CYS A 125 -1.86 3.39 3.73
CA CYS A 125 -1.37 3.62 2.38
C CYS A 125 0.10 3.26 2.32
N LEU A 126 0.51 2.75 1.17
CA LEU A 126 1.91 2.45 0.91
C LEU A 126 2.36 3.33 -0.25
N PRO A 127 3.33 4.24 -0.02
CA PRO A 127 3.92 4.98 -1.12
C PRO A 127 4.68 4.02 -2.06
N SER A 128 5.03 4.50 -3.25
CA SER A 128 5.86 3.73 -4.18
C SER A 128 7.19 3.36 -3.52
N GLY A 129 7.52 2.06 -3.48
CA GLY A 129 8.69 1.56 -2.75
C GLY A 129 8.53 1.50 -1.22
N GLY A 130 7.36 1.88 -0.69
CA GLY A 130 7.10 1.87 0.75
C GLY A 130 7.19 0.49 1.37
N LEU A 131 6.75 -0.56 0.68
CA LEU A 131 6.92 -1.92 1.17
C LEU A 131 8.40 -2.33 1.27
N GLU A 132 9.27 -1.83 0.38
CA GLU A 132 10.71 -2.15 0.40
C GLU A 132 11.46 -1.36 1.48
N HIS A 133 11.11 -0.08 1.64
CA HIS A 133 11.73 0.79 2.64
C HIS A 133 11.04 0.77 4.01
N GLY A 134 9.98 -0.02 4.17
CA GLY A 134 9.17 -0.08 5.38
C GLY A 134 8.44 1.24 5.68
N ILE A 135 8.01 1.97 4.64
CA ILE A 135 7.30 3.24 4.76
C ILE A 135 5.80 3.00 4.63
N VAL A 136 5.04 3.53 5.59
CA VAL A 136 3.58 3.49 5.62
C VAL A 136 3.05 4.89 5.88
N ASP A 137 2.05 5.27 5.08
CA ASP A 137 1.40 6.57 5.18
C ASP A 137 -0.02 6.40 5.75
N PHE A 138 -0.37 7.18 6.77
CA PHE A 138 -1.69 7.20 7.38
C PHE A 138 -2.44 8.46 6.93
N PRO A 139 -3.62 8.32 6.30
CA PRO A 139 -4.41 9.48 5.90
C PRO A 139 -4.94 10.21 7.13
N THR A 140 -4.67 11.52 7.23
CA THR A 140 -5.17 12.38 8.31
C THR A 140 -5.61 13.73 7.75
N THR A 141 -6.22 14.55 8.59
CA THR A 141 -6.56 15.94 8.27
C THR A 141 -5.76 16.88 9.15
N LEU A 142 -5.32 18.02 8.64
CA LEU A 142 -4.72 19.12 9.38
C LEU A 142 -5.42 20.41 8.92
N GLU A 143 -6.08 21.11 9.84
CA GLU A 143 -6.81 22.36 9.56
C GLU A 143 -7.79 22.23 8.36
N GLY A 144 -8.61 21.17 8.36
CA GLY A 144 -9.58 20.91 7.29
C GLY A 144 -8.98 20.41 5.96
N ARG A 145 -7.64 20.28 5.86
CA ARG A 145 -6.96 19.77 4.66
C ARG A 145 -6.45 18.36 4.86
N TRP A 146 -6.57 17.50 3.85
CA TRP A 146 -5.99 16.16 3.88
C TRP A 146 -4.46 16.20 3.80
N VAL A 147 -3.81 15.48 4.70
CA VAL A 147 -2.35 15.26 4.76
C VAL A 147 -2.08 13.80 5.12
N TYR A 148 -0.81 13.36 5.08
CA TYR A 148 -0.43 12.02 5.52
C TYR A 148 0.56 12.05 6.67
N LEU A 149 0.37 11.17 7.65
CA LEU A 149 1.40 10.86 8.63
C LEU A 149 2.29 9.77 8.04
N CYS A 150 3.58 10.01 7.98
CA CYS A 150 4.53 9.07 7.39
C CYS A 150 5.32 8.38 8.48
N TRP A 151 5.14 7.08 8.58
CA TRP A 151 5.90 6.21 9.47
C TRP A 151 6.90 5.40 8.68
N ARG A 152 8.09 5.23 9.24
CA ARG A 152 9.08 4.28 8.75
C ARG A 152 9.36 3.24 9.82
N ARG A 153 9.42 1.98 9.41
CA ARG A 153 9.76 0.84 10.26
C ARG A 153 11.02 1.11 11.09
N GLY A 154 10.97 0.75 12.37
CA GLY A 154 12.01 1.08 13.36
C GLY A 154 11.83 2.43 14.07
N GLU A 155 10.91 3.30 13.64
CA GLU A 155 10.51 4.48 14.41
C GLU A 155 9.50 4.09 15.51
N ILE A 156 9.78 4.42 16.78
CA ILE A 156 8.92 4.06 17.94
C ILE A 156 7.57 4.81 17.90
N ARG A 157 7.54 5.97 17.25
CA ARG A 157 6.38 6.85 17.11
C ARG A 157 6.43 7.55 15.77
N ILE A 158 5.27 7.98 15.29
CA ILE A 158 5.17 8.81 14.09
C ILE A 158 5.70 10.20 14.43
N THR A 159 6.72 10.62 13.68
CA THR A 159 7.44 11.88 13.92
C THR A 159 7.33 12.85 12.76
N HIS A 160 6.83 12.41 11.61
CA HIS A 160 6.76 13.22 10.41
C HIS A 160 5.40 13.08 9.72
N TRP A 161 5.00 14.15 9.06
CA TRP A 161 3.85 14.20 8.17
C TRP A 161 4.27 14.84 6.85
N HIS A 162 3.48 14.69 5.79
CA HIS A 162 3.71 15.40 4.54
C HIS A 162 2.39 15.78 3.88
N GLU A 163 2.44 16.84 3.08
CA GLU A 163 1.36 17.14 2.16
C GLU A 163 1.28 16.10 1.04
N ILE A 164 0.12 16.02 0.43
CA ILE A 164 -0.22 14.91 -0.46
C ILE A 164 0.54 15.00 -1.78
N ASP A 165 0.82 16.22 -2.22
CA ASP A 165 1.61 16.47 -3.42
C ASP A 165 3.13 16.51 -3.12
N GLY A 166 3.52 16.48 -1.83
CA GLY A 166 4.92 16.57 -1.40
C GLY A 166 5.66 15.23 -1.34
N GLY A 167 4.93 14.11 -1.21
CA GLY A 167 5.51 12.78 -1.02
C GLY A 167 6.50 12.69 0.15
N PHE A 168 7.34 11.64 0.16
CA PHE A 168 8.32 11.42 1.24
C PHE A 168 9.38 12.52 1.35
N CYS A 169 9.75 13.18 0.25
CA CYS A 169 10.70 14.29 0.26
C CYS A 169 10.15 15.57 0.91
N GLY A 170 8.83 15.69 1.03
CA GLY A 170 8.15 16.81 1.70
C GLY A 170 7.88 16.58 3.19
N ARG A 171 8.58 15.64 3.84
CA ARG A 171 8.42 15.35 5.27
C ARG A 171 8.66 16.60 6.12
N GLN A 172 7.66 16.94 6.93
CA GLN A 172 7.71 17.95 7.96
C GLN A 172 7.63 17.28 9.33
N GLU A 173 8.37 17.82 10.29
CA GLU A 173 8.34 17.33 11.67
C GLU A 173 6.96 17.55 12.30
N LEU A 174 6.54 16.56 13.08
CA LEU A 174 5.27 16.57 13.79
C LEU A 174 5.48 17.28 15.14
N MET A 175 4.93 18.49 15.25
CA MET A 175 4.96 19.31 16.47
C MET A 175 3.72 19.03 17.33
N ASP A 176 3.79 19.31 18.62
CA ASP A 176 2.68 19.05 19.57
C ASP A 176 1.39 19.78 19.18
N GLU A 177 1.49 20.95 18.55
CA GLU A 177 0.37 21.71 17.99
C GLU A 177 -0.36 20.94 16.87
N HIS A 178 0.40 20.22 16.04
CA HIS A 178 -0.13 19.37 14.97
C HIS A 178 -0.87 18.15 15.53
N VAL A 179 -0.40 17.57 16.64
CA VAL A 179 -1.06 16.43 17.32
C VAL A 179 -2.49 16.77 17.74
N ILE A 180 -2.72 18.01 18.18
CA ILE A 180 -4.01 18.48 18.70
C ILE A 180 -4.99 18.80 17.56
N GLY A 181 -4.48 19.31 16.43
CA GLY A 181 -5.28 19.65 15.26
C GLY A 181 -5.59 18.48 14.33
N MET A 182 -4.75 17.44 14.32
CA MET A 182 -4.84 16.37 13.32
C MET A 182 -5.95 15.36 13.58
N GLY A 183 -6.65 14.97 12.51
CA GLY A 183 -7.72 13.96 12.56
C GLY A 183 -9.10 14.51 12.95
N ARG A 184 -9.25 15.83 13.00
CA ARG A 184 -10.55 16.50 13.01
C ARG A 184 -10.91 16.83 11.56
N MET A 185 -11.91 16.14 11.01
CA MET A 185 -12.74 16.80 10.02
C MET A 185 -13.55 17.80 10.82
N ASP A 186 -13.53 19.06 10.41
CA ASP A 186 -14.52 20.02 10.90
C ASP A 186 -15.88 19.32 10.82
N GLU A 187 -16.63 19.48 11.90
CA GLU A 187 -17.90 18.82 12.19
C GLU A 187 -18.75 18.67 10.94
N ASP A 188 -19.59 17.62 10.90
CA ASP A 188 -20.84 17.65 10.15
C ASP A 188 -21.36 19.10 10.19
N VAL A 189 -21.16 19.88 9.12
CA VAL A 189 -21.81 21.17 8.99
C VAL A 189 -23.26 20.75 9.03
N PRO A 190 -24.02 21.04 10.11
CA PRO A 190 -25.45 20.82 10.06
C PRO A 190 -25.87 21.60 8.83
N ASP A 191 -26.48 20.91 7.88
CA ASP A 191 -27.06 21.55 6.72
C ASP A 191 -27.92 22.71 7.23
N ASP A 192 -27.38 23.93 7.17
CA ASP A 192 -27.97 25.13 7.76
C ASP A 192 -29.18 25.59 6.93
N SER A 193 -29.69 24.71 6.06
CA SER A 193 -30.89 24.92 5.26
C SER A 193 -32.20 24.49 5.94
N VAL A 194 -32.18 24.10 7.23
CA VAL A 194 -33.43 23.86 8.00
C VAL A 194 -33.42 24.60 9.34
N ILE A 195 -33.52 25.93 9.29
CA ILE A 195 -34.07 26.72 10.39
C ILE A 195 -35.17 27.61 9.81
N ASP A 196 -36.35 27.00 9.56
CA ASP A 196 -37.60 27.75 9.45
C ASP A 196 -38.05 28.09 10.89
N ILE A 197 -37.45 29.12 11.49
CA ILE A 197 -38.01 29.75 12.69
C ILE A 197 -39.18 30.62 12.21
N PRO A 198 -40.44 30.28 12.51
CA PRO A 198 -41.54 31.19 12.25
C PRO A 198 -41.39 32.45 13.11
N PRO A 199 -41.88 33.62 12.65
CA PRO A 199 -41.74 34.87 13.36
C PRO A 199 -42.37 34.78 14.76
N ILE A 200 -41.62 35.19 15.78
CA ILE A 200 -42.12 35.37 17.15
C ILE A 200 -43.07 36.57 17.12
N GLU A 201 -44.38 36.33 17.17
CA GLU A 201 -45.35 37.38 17.46
C GLU A 201 -45.13 37.88 18.89
N SER A 202 -44.94 39.20 19.01
CA SER A 202 -44.78 39.91 20.27
C SER A 202 -46.05 39.82 21.13
N PRO A 203 -45.94 39.79 22.46
CA PRO A 203 -47.11 39.76 23.34
C PRO A 203 -47.86 41.10 23.28
N PRO A 204 -49.21 41.13 23.30
CA PRO A 204 -49.94 42.37 23.48
C PRO A 204 -49.80 42.86 24.92
N ASP A 205 -49.55 44.16 25.02
CA ASP A 205 -49.36 44.93 26.25
C ASP A 205 -50.46 44.73 27.29
N ASP A 206 -50.02 44.68 28.55
CA ASP A 206 -50.86 44.90 29.74
C ASP A 206 -51.55 46.27 29.61
N ASP A 207 -52.88 46.26 29.50
CA ASP A 207 -53.68 47.46 29.74
C ASP A 207 -54.46 47.34 31.04
N VAL A 208 -54.09 48.24 31.94
CA VAL A 208 -54.62 48.50 33.27
C VAL A 208 -56.08 48.97 33.17
N ARG A 209 -57.02 48.23 33.77
CA ARG A 209 -58.02 48.79 34.71
C ARG A 209 -58.86 47.78 35.46
#